data_AF-A0A963LP92-F1
#
_entry.id   AF-A0A963LP92-F1
#
_cell.length_a   1.000
_cell.length_b   1.000
_cell.length_c   1.000
_cell.angle_alpha   90.00
_cell.angle_beta   90.00
_cell.angle_gamma   90.00
#
_symmetry.space_group_name_H-M   'P 1'
#
loop_
_entity.id
_entity.type
_entity.pdbx_description
1 polymer ?
#
loop_
_entity_poly.entity_id
_entity_poly.type
_entity_poly.pdbx_seq_one_letter_code
_entity_poly.pdbx_strand_id
1 'polypeptide(L)' 'AKPASLSYGSPGNGTSMHLTGEMFKLATKASFLHIPYRGSAGALADTMGGQIDLMFGDVLVVTPQLAAGKLVALGVT' A
#
# COMPACT_ATOMS: atom_id res chain seq x y z
N ALA A 1 -24.30 0.29 5.97
CA ALA A 1 -23.09 0.04 5.18
C ALA A 1 -21.94 0.80 5.82
N LYS A 2 -20.90 0.14 6.33
CA LYS A 2 -19.70 0.89 6.73
C LYS A 2 -19.12 1.45 5.43
N PRO A 3 -18.91 2.77 5.27
CA PRO A 3 -17.97 3.23 4.27
C PRO A 3 -16.62 2.70 4.75
N ALA A 4 -16.26 1.48 4.33
CA ALA A 4 -15.00 0.85 4.68
C ALA A 4 -13.94 1.69 3.97
N SER A 5 -13.43 2.69 4.68
CA SER A 5 -12.28 3.47 4.26
C SER A 5 -11.11 2.50 4.16
N LEU A 6 -10.80 2.08 2.93
CA LEU A 6 -9.70 1.18 2.62
C LEU A 6 -8.40 1.81 3.11
N SER A 7 -7.57 1.04 3.79
CA SER A 7 -6.30 1.49 4.34
C SER A 7 -5.14 1.16 3.41
N TYR A 8 -4.16 2.06 3.31
CA TYR A 8 -2.95 1.81 2.55
C TYR A 8 -1.67 2.14 3.31
N GLY A 9 -0.69 1.25 3.19
CA GLY A 9 0.66 1.43 3.75
C GLY A 9 1.60 2.15 2.79
N SER A 10 2.50 2.96 3.35
CA SER A 10 3.66 3.51 2.62
C SER A 10 4.94 3.43 3.46
N PRO A 11 6.13 3.54 2.86
CA PRO A 11 7.41 3.55 3.56
C PRO A 11 7.67 4.80 4.42
N GLY A 12 6.75 5.78 4.41
CA GLY A 12 6.79 6.96 5.26
C GLY A 12 6.18 8.19 4.59
N ASN A 13 5.84 9.20 5.40
CA ASN A 13 5.35 10.50 4.91
C ASN A 13 6.41 11.17 4.03
N GLY A 14 5.98 11.68 2.87
CA GLY A 14 6.84 12.38 1.91
C GLY A 14 7.66 11.49 0.98
N THR A 15 7.54 10.16 1.10
CA THR A 15 8.16 9.23 0.15
C THR A 15 7.43 9.21 -1.20
N SER A 16 8.10 8.77 -2.26
CA SER A 16 7.49 8.60 -3.59
C SER A 16 6.22 7.75 -3.55
N MET A 17 6.19 6.73 -2.70
CA MET A 17 5.03 5.84 -2.57
C MET A 17 3.86 6.48 -1.80
N HIS A 18 4.16 7.36 -0.82
CA HIS A 18 3.12 8.19 -0.20
C HIS A 18 2.50 9.13 -1.24
N LEU A 19 3.33 9.82 -2.02
CA LEU A 19 2.83 10.71 -3.06
C LEU A 19 2.03 9.94 -4.12
N THR A 20 2.46 8.74 -4.50
CA THR A 20 1.73 7.85 -5.41
C THR A 20 0.35 7.50 -4.85
N GLY A 21 0.24 7.17 -3.56
CA GLY A 21 -1.04 6.91 -2.91
C GLY A 21 -1.97 8.12 -2.91
N GLU A 22 -1.45 9.32 -2.66
CA GLU A 22 -2.22 10.56 -2.73
C GLU A 22 -2.61 10.94 -4.17
N MET A 23 -1.74 10.73 -5.14
CA MET A 23 -2.07 10.90 -6.56
C MET A 23 -3.14 9.91 -7.01
N PHE A 24 -3.09 8.66 -6.52
CA PHE A 24 -4.08 7.64 -6.81
C PHE A 24 -5.46 8.00 -6.24
N LYS A 25 -5.51 8.53 -5.02
CA LYS A 25 -6.73 9.12 -4.45
C LYS A 25 -7.32 10.19 -5.35
N LEU A 26 -6.48 11.14 -5.78
CA LEU A 26 -6.92 12.25 -6.64
C LEU A 26 -7.43 11.76 -8.00
N ALA A 27 -6.74 10.80 -8.61
CA ALA A 27 -7.10 10.26 -9.92
C ALA A 27 -8.39 9.44 -9.89
N THR A 28 -8.57 8.60 -8.86
CA THR A 28 -9.72 7.68 -8.76
C THR A 28 -10.90 8.28 -8.01
N LYS A 29 -10.70 9.41 -7.31
CA LYS A 29 -11.65 9.99 -6.34
C LYS A 29 -12.03 9.02 -5.21
N ALA A 30 -11.26 7.94 -5.03
CA ALA A 30 -11.46 7.00 -3.94
C ALA A 30 -10.83 7.52 -2.65
N SER A 31 -11.46 7.19 -1.52
CA SER A 31 -11.00 7.58 -0.20
C SER A 31 -10.23 6.42 0.43
N PHE A 32 -8.95 6.65 0.70
CA PHE A 32 -8.08 5.71 1.39
C PHE A 32 -7.51 6.32 2.67
N LEU A 33 -7.35 5.52 3.73
CA LEU A 33 -6.65 5.92 4.95
C LEU A 33 -5.15 5.62 4.79
N HIS A 34 -4.31 6.65 4.89
CA HIS A 34 -2.87 6.48 4.82
C HIS A 34 -2.29 6.04 6.17
N ILE A 35 -1.52 4.96 6.19
CA ILE A 35 -0.79 4.47 7.36
C ILE A 35 0.71 4.56 7.05
N PRO A 36 1.44 5.49 7.68
CA PRO A 36 2.87 5.64 7.45
C PRO A 36 3.68 4.62 8.25
N TYR A 37 4.61 3.94 7.59
CA TYR A 37 5.57 3.05 8.22
C TYR A 37 6.97 3.68 8.20
N ARG A 38 7.89 3.08 8.97
CA ARG A 38 9.31 3.40 8.93
C ARG A 38 10.03 2.47 7.93
N GLY A 39 9.64 2.54 6.66
CA GLY A 39 10.12 1.68 5.58
C GLY A 39 9.10 0.63 5.11
N SER A 40 9.35 0.05 3.93
CA SER A 40 8.43 -0.83 3.20
C SER A 40 8.19 -2.18 3.87
N ALA A 41 9.11 -2.65 4.72
CA ALA A 41 9.02 -3.96 5.36
C ALA A 41 7.85 -4.05 6.37
N GLY A 42 7.59 -2.98 7.12
CA GLY A 42 6.46 -2.93 8.06
C GLY A 42 5.12 -2.95 7.33
N ALA A 43 4.99 -2.13 6.28
CA ALA A 43 3.80 -2.11 5.44
C ALA A 43 3.53 -3.48 4.78
N LEU A 44 4.59 -4.16 4.34
CA LEU A 44 4.49 -5.49 3.73
C LEU A 44 3.95 -6.53 4.71
N ALA A 45 4.50 -6.55 5.93
CA ALA A 45 4.07 -7.48 6.98
C ALA A 45 2.60 -7.26 7.34
N ASP A 46 2.18 -6.01 7.49
CA ASP A 46 0.80 -5.67 7.84
C ASP A 46 -0.18 -5.94 6.70
N THR A 47 0.24 -5.77 5.44
CA THR A 47 -0.59 -6.13 4.28
C THR A 47 -0.79 -7.64 4.21
N MET A 48 0.28 -8.42 4.38
CA MET A 48 0.18 -9.89 4.43
C MET A 48 -0.63 -10.38 5.64
N GLY A 49 -0.56 -9.65 6.76
CA GLY A 49 -1.33 -9.92 7.98
C GLY A 49 -2.78 -9.46 7.92
N GLY A 50 -3.20 -8.74 6.88
CA GLY A 50 -4.55 -8.18 6.74
C GLY A 50 -4.87 -7.03 7.70
N GLN A 51 -3.84 -6.41 8.29
CA GLN A 51 -4.00 -5.20 9.11
C GLN A 51 -4.24 -3.96 8.24
N ILE A 52 -3.68 -3.96 7.03
CA ILE A 52 -3.91 -2.94 6.01
C ILE A 52 -4.36 -3.59 4.71
N ASP A 53 -5.23 -2.91 3.96
CA ASP A 53 -5.85 -3.48 2.76
C ASP A 53 -4.92 -3.43 1.54
N LEU A 54 -4.12 -2.37 1.46
CA LEU A 54 -3.31 -2.02 0.30
C LEU A 54 -1.92 -1.54 0.72
N MET A 55 -0.96 -1.60 -0.19
CA MET A 55 0.38 -1.04 0.02
C MET A 55 0.90 -0.47 -1.30
N PHE A 56 1.47 0.73 -1.20
CA PHE A 56 2.36 1.25 -2.23
C PHE A 56 3.79 1.00 -1.76
N GLY A 57 4.44 0.01 -2.33
CA GLY A 57 5.80 -0.39 -1.96
C GLY A 57 6.72 -0.67 -3.14
N ASP A 58 8.02 -0.70 -2.86
CA ASP A 58 9.04 -0.94 -3.87
C ASP A 58 8.90 -2.32 -4.50
N VAL A 59 8.99 -2.40 -5.83
CA VAL A 59 8.89 -3.65 -6.60
C VAL A 59 9.85 -4.72 -6.06
N LEU A 60 11.08 -4.33 -5.72
CA LEU A 60 12.09 -5.24 -5.17
C LEU A 60 11.67 -5.90 -3.84
N VAL A 61 10.89 -5.19 -3.02
CA VAL A 61 10.42 -5.68 -1.72
C VAL A 61 9.21 -6.60 -1.90
N VAL A 62 8.31 -6.28 -2.82
CA VAL A 62 7.08 -7.06 -3.03
C VAL A 62 7.28 -8.30 -3.90
N THR A 63 8.21 -8.28 -4.87
CA THR A 63 8.47 -9.38 -5.82
C THR A 63 8.57 -10.77 -5.18
N PRO A 64 9.35 -11.00 -4.11
CA PRO A 64 9.41 -12.32 -3.48
C PRO A 64 8.07 -12.77 -2.88
N GLN A 65 7.24 -11.83 -2.39
CA GLN A 65 5.92 -12.15 -1.82
C GLN A 65 4.86 -12.39 -2.90
N LEU A 66 4.95 -11.70 -4.04
CA LEU A 66 4.14 -11.98 -5.23
C LEU A 66 4.42 -13.39 -5.75
N ALA A 67 5.70 -13.75 -5.88
CA ALA A 67 6.11 -15.08 -6.33
C ALA A 67 5.64 -16.19 -5.37
N ALA A 68 5.57 -15.90 -4.07
CA ALA A 68 5.02 -16.80 -3.06
C ALA A 68 3.48 -16.86 -3.03
N GLY A 69 2.77 -16.09 -3.86
CA GLY A 69 1.31 -16.05 -3.91
C GLY A 69 0.66 -15.39 -2.69
N LYS A 70 1.44 -14.67 -1.87
CA LYS A 70 0.95 -14.03 -0.63
C LYS A 70 0.39 -12.63 -0.87
N LEU A 71 0.68 -12.04 -2.01
CA LEU A 71 0.21 -10.72 -2.41
C LEU A 71 -0.28 -10.75 -3.86
N VAL A 72 -1.25 -9.90 -4.14
CA VAL A 72 -1.79 -9.69 -5.49
C VAL A 72 -1.33 -8.31 -5.98
N ALA A 73 -0.65 -8.28 -7.12
CA ALA A 73 -0.29 -7.03 -7.78
C ALA A 73 -1.49 -6.44 -8.51
N LEU A 74 -1.80 -5.17 -8.24
CA LEU A 74 -2.89 -4.45 -8.90
C LEU A 74 -2.40 -3.49 -9.99
N GLY A 75 -1.15 -3.03 -9.92
CA GLY A 75 -0.58 -2.11 -10.90
C GLY A 75 0.86 -1.71 -10.57
N VAL A 76 1.50 -1.03 -11.53
CA VAL A 76 2.83 -0.44 -11.41
C VAL A 76 2.78 1.00 -11.94
N THR A 77 3.64 1.87 -11.43
CA THR A 77 3.81 3.26 -11.88
C THR A 77 5.09 3.42 -12.69
#